data_AF-A5UYF0-F1
#
_entry.id   AF-A5UYF0-F1
#
_cell.length_a   1.000
_cell.length_b   1.000
_cell.length_c   1.000
_cell.angle_alpha   90.00
_cell.angle_beta   90.00
_cell.angle_gamma   90.00
#
_symmetry.space_group_name_H-M   'P 1'
#
loop_
_entity.id
_entity.type
_entity.pdbx_description
1 polymer ?
#
loop_
_entity_poly.entity_id
_entity_poly.type
_entity_poly.pdbx_seq_one_letter_code
_entity_poly.pdbx_strand_id
1 'polypeptide(L)'
;MIDHQPAERTWLRSVAVWGLWLAVLALAAVVCYVIWLRAFFEIYYVWLNLGDAARLAYELTMVALTVGMVTWIAVGEPYLAAGARAQRLLRRFAYVVVPLLIAGTVGLVIPLL
;
A
#
# COMPACT_ATOMS: atom_id res chain seq x y z
N MET A 1 9.25 33.73 -18.40
CA MET A 1 9.11 32.83 -19.55
C MET A 1 8.28 31.66 -19.08
N ILE A 2 6.98 31.64 -19.40
CA ILE A 2 6.10 30.52 -19.04
C ILE A 2 6.40 29.46 -20.10
N ASP A 3 7.27 28.51 -19.77
CA ASP A 3 7.54 27.37 -20.64
C ASP A 3 6.26 26.56 -20.79
N HIS A 4 5.55 26.76 -21.90
CA HIS A 4 4.53 25.84 -22.36
C HIS A 4 5.22 24.52 -22.71
N GLN A 5 5.37 23.64 -21.72
CA GLN A 5 5.72 22.26 -22.00
C GLN A 5 4.67 21.70 -22.97
N PRO A 6 5.09 21.00 -24.05
CA PRO A 6 4.16 20.46 -25.02
C PRO A 6 3.10 19.61 -24.30
N ALA A 7 1.82 19.86 -24.58
CA ALA A 7 0.69 19.25 -23.88
C ALA A 7 0.80 17.73 -23.76
N GLU A 8 1.44 17.10 -24.74
CA GLU A 8 1.77 15.68 -24.81
C GLU A 8 2.68 15.20 -23.66
N ARG A 9 3.73 15.95 -23.31
CA ARG A 9 4.63 15.62 -22.17
C ARG A 9 3.91 15.75 -20.83
N THR A 10 2.97 16.68 -20.72
CA THR A 10 2.14 16.86 -19.52
C THR A 10 1.16 15.71 -19.37
N TRP A 11 0.55 15.25 -20.47
CA TRP A 11 -0.36 14.10 -20.50
C TRP A 11 0.34 12.79 -20.14
N LEU A 12 1.49 12.50 -20.76
CA LEU A 12 2.28 11.30 -20.48
C LEU A 12 2.72 11.22 -19.01
N ARG A 13 3.08 12.36 -18.40
CA ARG A 13 3.40 12.42 -16.96
C ARG A 13 2.20 12.12 -16.08
N SER A 14 1.04 12.68 -16.39
CA SER A 14 -0.19 12.42 -15.63
C SER A 14 -0.58 10.95 -15.70
N VAL A 15 -0.55 10.34 -16.89
CA VAL A 15 -0.84 8.91 -17.08
C VAL A 15 0.16 8.05 -16.31
N ALA A 16 1.45 8.38 -16.32
CA ALA A 16 2.47 7.64 -15.57
C ALA A 16 2.25 7.71 -14.04
N VAL A 17 1.84 8.87 -13.51
CA VAL A 17 1.53 9.03 -12.08
C VAL A 17 0.33 8.18 -11.70
N TRP A 18 -0.77 8.26 -12.46
CA TRP A 18 -1.96 7.45 -12.22
C TRP A 18 -1.68 5.95 -12.36
N GLY A 19 -0.91 5.54 -13.37
CA GLY A 19 -0.53 4.14 -13.56
C GLY A 19 0.31 3.58 -12.40
N LEU A 20 1.32 4.33 -11.95
CA LEU A 20 2.12 3.95 -10.79
C LEU A 20 1.27 3.94 -9.51
N TRP A 21 0.34 4.87 -9.36
CA TRP A 21 -0.55 4.91 -8.21
C TRP A 21 -1.49 3.70 -8.19
N LEU A 22 -2.09 3.33 -9.33
CA LEU A 22 -2.91 2.12 -9.44
C LEU A 22 -2.10 0.86 -9.14
N ALA A 23 -0.85 0.78 -9.59
CA ALA A 23 0.03 -0.34 -9.25
C ALA A 23 0.30 -0.43 -7.75
N VAL A 24 0.51 0.71 -7.09
CA VAL A 24 0.70 0.81 -5.63
C VAL A 24 -0.57 0.38 -4.88
N LEU A 25 -1.75 0.81 -5.34
CA LEU A 25 -3.03 0.40 -4.77
C LEU A 25 -3.29 -1.10 -4.92
N ALA A 26 -3.03 -1.65 -6.12
CA ALA A 26 -3.17 -3.08 -6.38
C ALA A 26 -2.23 -3.89 -5.49
N LEU A 27 -0.95 -3.47 -5.37
CA LEU A 27 0.01 -4.11 -4.48
C LEU A 27 -0.45 -4.03 -3.02
N ALA A 28 -0.92 -2.87 -2.56
CA ALA A 28 -1.44 -2.70 -1.20
C ALA A 28 -2.64 -3.61 -0.93
N ALA A 29 -3.57 -3.72 -1.89
CA ALA A 29 -4.72 -4.62 -1.76
C ALA A 29 -4.28 -6.09 -1.64
N VAL A 30 -3.33 -6.54 -2.46
CA VAL A 30 -2.78 -7.91 -2.38
C VAL A 30 -2.10 -8.13 -1.02
N VAL A 31 -1.24 -7.21 -0.60
CA VAL A 31 -0.53 -7.32 0.68
C VAL A 31 -1.52 -7.40 1.84
N CYS A 32 -2.48 -6.47 1.93
CA CYS A 32 -3.43 -6.44 3.05
C CYS A 32 -4.41 -7.62 3.03
N TYR A 33 -5.08 -7.87 1.90
CA TYR A 33 -6.22 -8.79 1.84
C TYR A 33 -5.85 -10.24 1.50
N VAL A 34 -4.73 -10.48 0.81
CA VAL A 34 -4.32 -11.84 0.46
C VAL A 34 -3.29 -12.36 1.45
N ILE A 35 -2.26 -11.55 1.71
CA ILE A 35 -1.14 -11.98 2.55
C ILE A 35 -1.49 -11.83 4.03
N TRP A 36 -1.78 -10.60 4.46
CA TRP A 36 -1.97 -10.32 5.87
C TRP A 36 -3.25 -10.91 6.45
N LEU A 37 -4.32 -11.02 5.66
CA LEU A 37 -5.55 -11.70 6.09
C LEU A 37 -5.26 -13.13 6.58
N ARG A 38 -4.48 -13.88 5.81
CA ARG A 38 -4.06 -15.23 6.16
C ARG A 38 -3.10 -15.23 7.36
N ALA A 39 -2.13 -14.32 7.38
CA ALA A 39 -1.18 -14.21 8.50
C ALA A 39 -1.89 -13.91 9.83
N PHE A 40 -2.85 -12.99 9.84
CA PHE A 40 -3.63 -12.66 11.04
C PHE A 40 -4.49 -13.83 11.51
N PHE A 41 -5.07 -14.59 10.58
CA PHE A 41 -5.78 -15.81 10.94
C PHE A 41 -4.85 -16.78 11.69
N GLU A 42 -3.66 -17.06 11.14
CA GLU A 42 -2.68 -17.94 11.80
C GLU A 42 -2.27 -17.42 13.17
N ILE A 43 -1.96 -16.13 13.27
CA ILE A 43 -1.53 -15.50 14.53
C ILE A 43 -2.62 -15.63 15.61
N TYR A 44 -3.86 -15.29 15.29
CA TYR A 44 -4.92 -15.22 16.31
C TYR A 44 -5.49 -16.59 16.68
N TYR A 45 -5.62 -17.50 15.71
CA TYR A 45 -6.27 -18.79 15.91
C TYR A 45 -5.30 -19.94 16.21
N VAL A 46 -4.06 -19.88 15.71
CA VAL A 46 -3.07 -20.95 15.90
C VAL A 46 -2.07 -20.58 16.97
N TRP A 47 -1.41 -19.42 16.85
CA TRP A 47 -0.30 -19.07 17.74
C TRP A 47 -0.77 -18.54 19.09
N LEU A 48 -1.69 -17.57 19.08
CA LEU A 48 -2.20 -16.94 20.30
C LEU A 48 -3.38 -17.70 20.91
N ASN A 49 -4.03 -18.58 20.13
CA ASN A 49 -5.18 -19.38 20.52
C ASN A 49 -6.20 -18.60 21.39
N LEU A 50 -6.62 -17.43 20.89
CA LEU A 50 -7.42 -16.48 21.67
C LEU A 50 -8.87 -16.92 21.91
N GLY A 51 -9.28 -18.09 21.40
CA GLY A 51 -10.65 -18.59 21.53
C GLY A 51 -11.68 -17.56 21.05
N ASP A 52 -12.67 -17.25 21.90
CA ASP A 52 -13.73 -16.30 21.59
C ASP A 52 -13.23 -14.86 21.36
N ALA A 53 -12.10 -14.48 21.97
CA ALA A 53 -11.50 -13.16 21.77
C ALA A 53 -10.81 -13.01 20.40
N ALA A 54 -10.52 -14.12 19.70
CA ALA A 54 -9.88 -14.10 18.38
C ALA A 54 -10.71 -13.31 17.36
N ARG A 55 -12.04 -13.46 17.42
CA ARG A 55 -12.95 -12.76 16.51
C ARG A 55 -12.92 -11.24 16.72
N LEU A 56 -12.99 -10.79 17.97
CA LEU A 56 -12.94 -9.35 18.29
C LEU A 56 -11.58 -8.75 17.90
N ALA A 57 -10.49 -9.43 18.22
CA ALA A 57 -9.14 -8.99 17.85
C ALA A 57 -8.99 -8.89 16.32
N TYR A 58 -9.47 -9.89 15.59
CA TYR A 58 -9.46 -9.90 14.13
C TYR A 58 -10.28 -8.75 13.53
N GLU A 59 -11.51 -8.54 14.01
CA GLU A 59 -12.38 -7.44 13.54
C GLU A 59 -11.74 -6.06 13.80
N LEU A 60 -11.17 -5.83 14.98
CA LEU A 60 -10.45 -4.59 15.30
C LEU A 60 -9.23 -4.38 14.41
N THR A 61 -8.46 -5.43 14.14
CA THR A 61 -7.30 -5.35 13.25
C THR A 61 -7.72 -5.02 11.81
N MET A 62 -8.83 -5.59 11.33
CA MET A 62 -9.35 -5.28 9.99
C MET A 62 -9.82 -3.82 9.89
N VAL A 63 -10.45 -3.29 10.93
CA VAL A 63 -10.81 -1.86 11.00
C VAL A 63 -9.55 -1.00 10.97
N ALA A 64 -8.54 -1.31 11.80
CA ALA A 64 -7.29 -0.56 11.86
C ALA A 64 -6.54 -0.58 10.51
N LEU A 65 -6.48 -1.73 9.84
CA LEU A 65 -5.90 -1.86 8.50
C LEU A 65 -6.65 -1.03 7.47
N THR A 66 -7.97 -1.04 7.51
CA THR A 66 -8.80 -0.27 6.57
C THR A 66 -8.56 1.23 6.76
N VAL A 67 -8.58 1.72 8.01
CA VAL A 67 -8.30 3.13 8.32
C VAL A 67 -6.87 3.51 7.93
N GLY A 68 -5.90 2.63 8.21
CA GLY A 68 -4.50 2.82 7.82
C GLY A 68 -4.34 2.91 6.31
N MET A 69 -5.01 2.03 5.56
CA MET A 69 -4.98 2.02 4.10
C MET A 69 -5.62 3.29 3.53
N VAL A 70 -6.80 3.70 4.00
CA VAL A 70 -7.45 4.94 3.55
C VAL A 70 -6.58 6.17 3.83
N THR A 71 -6.02 6.26 5.04
CA THR A 71 -5.10 7.36 5.41
C THR A 71 -3.88 7.38 4.51
N TRP A 72 -3.28 6.22 4.26
CA TRP A 72 -2.11 6.11 3.40
C TRP A 72 -2.42 6.44 1.94
N ILE A 73 -3.61 6.08 1.43
CA ILE A 73 -4.09 6.46 0.10
C ILE A 73 -4.22 7.99 0.02
N ALA A 74 -4.85 8.62 1.01
CA ALA A 74 -5.04 10.07 1.05
C ALA A 74 -3.70 10.86 1.05
N VAL A 75 -2.64 10.28 1.62
CA VAL A 75 -1.30 10.91 1.67
C VAL A 75 -0.43 10.53 0.47
N GLY A 76 -0.57 9.32 -0.06
CA GLY A 76 0.31 8.78 -1.10
C GLY A 76 0.11 9.42 -2.48
N GLU A 77 -1.13 9.71 -2.85
CA GLU A 77 -1.46 10.38 -4.12
C GLU A 77 -0.76 11.76 -4.24
N PRO A 78 -0.92 12.71 -3.29
CA PRO A 78 -0.23 14.00 -3.38
C PRO A 78 1.29 13.86 -3.28
N TYR A 79 1.79 12.84 -2.58
CA TYR A 79 3.23 12.58 -2.46
C TYR A 79 3.87 12.19 -3.81
N LEU A 80 3.20 11.33 -4.59
CA LEU A 80 3.63 10.94 -5.94
C LEU A 80 3.44 12.07 -6.95
N ALA A 81 2.32 12.79 -6.88
CA ALA A 81 2.05 13.94 -7.73
C ALA A 81 3.12 15.05 -7.56
N ALA A 82 3.57 15.29 -6.33
CA ALA A 82 4.68 16.20 -6.06
C ALA A 82 6.04 15.65 -6.57
N GLY A 83 6.23 14.34 -6.60
CA GLY A 83 7.41 13.69 -7.18
C GLY A 83 7.50 13.85 -8.71
N ALA A 84 6.36 13.79 -9.39
CA ALA A 84 6.28 13.99 -10.84
C ALA A 84 6.69 15.41 -11.26
N ARG A 85 6.27 16.43 -10.48
CA ARG A 85 6.64 17.83 -10.71
C ARG A 85 8.15 18.05 -10.55
N ALA A 86 8.79 17.33 -9.63
CA ALA A 86 10.22 17.46 -9.31
C ALA A 86 11.13 16.48 -10.08
N GLN A 87 10.63 15.75 -11.10
CA GLN A 87 11.38 14.70 -11.82
C GLN A 87 11.94 13.57 -10.92
N ARG A 88 11.38 13.37 -9.73
CA ARG A 88 11.82 12.35 -8.76
C ARG A 88 10.77 11.26 -8.53
N LEU A 89 9.89 11.05 -9.52
CA LEU A 89 8.74 10.15 -9.43
C LEU A 89 9.13 8.71 -9.03
N LEU A 90 10.10 8.11 -9.73
CA LEU A 90 10.54 6.74 -9.46
C LEU A 90 11.12 6.57 -8.05
N ARG A 91 11.88 7.56 -7.57
CA ARG A 91 12.47 7.50 -6.22
C ARG A 91 11.38 7.57 -5.15
N ARG A 92 10.38 8.44 -5.32
CA ARG A 92 9.24 8.53 -4.38
C ARG A 92 8.34 7.30 -4.45
N PHE A 93 8.14 6.75 -5.64
CA PHE A 93 7.44 5.49 -5.82
C PHE A 93 8.15 4.35 -5.07
N ALA A 94 9.48 4.25 -5.16
CA ALA A 94 10.23 3.24 -4.40
C ALA A 94 10.05 3.41 -2.87
N TYR A 95 10.03 4.65 -2.35
CA TYR A 95 9.76 4.89 -0.92
C TYR A 95 8.37 4.40 -0.48
N VAL A 96 7.40 4.33 -1.38
CA VAL A 96 6.03 3.87 -1.10
C VAL A 96 5.93 2.36 -1.26
N VAL A 97 6.54 1.80 -2.31
CA VAL A 97 6.48 0.38 -2.64
C VAL A 97 7.38 -0.48 -1.75
N VAL A 98 8.57 -0.01 -1.39
CA VAL A 98 9.53 -0.81 -0.61
C VAL A 98 8.97 -1.21 0.76
N PRO A 99 8.38 -0.31 1.57
CA PRO A 99 7.74 -0.71 2.83
C PRO A 99 6.60 -1.72 2.63
N LEU A 100 5.84 -1.59 1.54
CA LEU A 100 4.78 -2.53 1.18
C LEU A 100 5.32 -3.91 0.84
N LEU A 101 6.41 -3.99 0.09
CA LEU A 101 7.07 -5.25 -0.23
C LEU A 101 7.65 -5.91 1.01
N ILE A 102 8.27 -5.13 1.90
CA ILE A 102 8.76 -5.64 3.19
C ILE A 102 7.59 -6.18 4.01
N ALA A 103 6.52 -5.41 4.17
CA ALA A 103 5.33 -5.84 4.89
C ALA A 103 4.70 -7.10 4.28
N GLY A 104 4.62 -7.18 2.95
CA GLY A 104 4.13 -8.36 2.24
C GLY A 104 5.04 -9.59 2.44
N THR A 105 6.35 -9.40 2.43
CA THR A 105 7.29 -10.51 2.64
C THR A 105 7.20 -11.05 4.07
N VAL A 106 7.11 -10.17 5.06
CA VAL A 106 6.89 -10.55 6.47
C VAL A 106 5.58 -11.31 6.63
N GLY A 107 4.49 -10.79 6.05
CA GLY A 107 3.18 -11.44 6.08
C GLY A 107 3.18 -12.84 5.45
N LEU A 108 3.97 -13.07 4.38
CA LEU A 108 4.09 -14.38 3.74
C LEU A 108 4.86 -15.40 4.57
N VAL A 109 5.81 -14.94 5.39
CA VAL A 109 6.66 -15.81 6.21
C VAL A 109 5.90 -16.34 7.43
N ILE A 110 5.02 -15.51 8.03
CA ILE A 110 4.26 -15.87 9.24
C ILE A 110 3.56 -17.24 9.14
N PRO A 111 2.72 -17.53 8.12
CA PRO A 111 2.02 -18.81 8.03
C PRO A 111 2.92 -20.00 7.64
N LEU A 112 4.22 -19.78 7.41
CA LEU A 112 5.21 -20.83 7.14
C LEU A 112 6.03 -21.21 8.38
N LEU A 113 5.86 -20.47 9.48
CA LEU A 113 6.52 -20.70 10.77
C LEU A 113 5.60 -21.48 11.71
#